data_AF-A0A2U2B3S6-F1
#
_entry.id   AF-A0A2U2B3S6-F1
#
_cell.length_a   1.000
_cell.length_b   1.000
_cell.length_c   1.000
_cell.angle_alpha   90.00
_cell.angle_beta   90.00
_cell.angle_gamma   90.00
#
_symmetry.space_group_name_H-M   'P 1'
#
loop_
_entity.id
_entity.type
_entity.pdbx_description
1 polymer ?
#
loop_
_entity_poly.entity_id
_entity_poly.type
_entity_poly.pdbx_seq_one_letter_code
_entity_poly.pdbx_strand_id
1 'polypeptide(L)'
;MRKINRIYLKLFLIYGLTFGLLMTLWDYLDEGEIDIIKLIFMTVFFGGFMSWTTIKNLKKTKIKANGKNELNEEDFKATQVKYIPKIITLDSAFERLKKYDIENSWHLKINNSRIEGKTKISWISWGEKILISFLNDKIEIMSKPRLKTQMIDTGKNRQNIELISHILNEE
;
A
#
# COMPACT_ATOMS: atom_id res chain seq x y z
N MET A 1 7.57 3.25 -26.25
CA MET A 1 6.68 2.45 -25.36
C MET A 1 5.64 3.37 -24.72
N ARG A 2 4.38 2.94 -24.58
CA ARG A 2 3.39 3.66 -23.77
C ARG A 2 3.86 3.74 -22.31
N LYS A 3 3.60 4.86 -21.61
CA LYS A 3 4.01 5.10 -20.20
C LYS A 3 3.67 3.92 -19.28
N ILE A 4 2.49 3.33 -19.48
CA ILE A 4 2.02 2.17 -18.71
C ILE A 4 2.89 0.91 -18.93
N ASN A 5 3.38 0.66 -20.14
CA ASN A 5 4.22 -0.50 -20.44
C ASN A 5 5.57 -0.41 -19.70
N ARG A 6 6.12 0.81 -19.59
CA ARG A 6 7.36 1.04 -18.83
C ARG A 6 7.18 0.72 -17.35
N ILE A 7 6.01 1.05 -16.79
CA ILE A 7 5.65 0.74 -15.41
C ILE A 7 5.48 -0.77 -15.22
N TYR A 8 4.74 -1.44 -16.12
CA TYR A 8 4.61 -2.91 -16.10
C TYR A 8 5.97 -3.59 -16.09
N LEU A 9 6.86 -3.20 -17.00
CA LEU A 9 8.20 -3.78 -17.11
C LEU A 9 9.03 -3.52 -15.86
N LYS A 10 8.98 -2.31 -15.29
CA LYS A 10 9.68 -1.96 -14.04
C LYS A 10 9.22 -2.85 -12.88
N LEU A 11 7.91 -3.01 -12.69
CA LEU A 11 7.36 -3.88 -11.65
C LEU A 11 7.69 -5.35 -11.88
N PHE A 12 7.58 -5.81 -13.13
CA PHE A 12 7.93 -7.17 -13.53
C PHE A 12 9.38 -7.49 -13.16
N LEU A 13 10.32 -6.61 -13.50
CA LEU A 13 11.74 -6.80 -13.18
C LEU A 13 11.98 -6.76 -11.68
N ILE A 14 11.38 -5.81 -10.95
CA ILE A 14 11.56 -5.72 -9.49
C ILE A 14 11.06 -7.00 -8.82
N TYR A 15 9.81 -7.41 -9.05
CA TYR A 15 9.23 -8.60 -8.43
C TYR A 15 9.88 -9.90 -8.88
N GLY A 16 10.11 -10.04 -10.20
CA GLY A 16 10.76 -11.22 -10.77
C GLY A 16 12.17 -11.39 -10.19
N LEU A 17 13.03 -10.37 -10.27
CA LEU A 17 14.42 -10.48 -9.80
C LEU A 17 14.51 -10.70 -8.28
N THR A 18 13.72 -10.00 -7.47
CA THR A 18 13.73 -10.24 -6.01
C THR A 18 13.26 -11.64 -5.66
N PHE A 19 12.21 -12.14 -6.30
CA PHE A 19 11.73 -13.49 -6.07
C PHE A 19 12.74 -14.54 -6.56
N GLY A 20 13.28 -14.36 -7.77
CA GLY A 20 14.30 -15.23 -8.32
C GLY A 20 15.52 -15.33 -7.41
N LEU A 21 16.07 -14.21 -6.94
CA LEU A 21 17.20 -14.20 -6.00
C LEU A 21 16.89 -14.93 -4.69
N LEU A 22 15.70 -14.72 -4.12
CA LEU A 22 15.28 -15.41 -2.90
C LEU A 22 15.15 -16.92 -3.12
N MET A 23 14.56 -17.34 -4.24
CA MET A 23 14.40 -18.76 -4.57
C MET A 23 15.75 -19.41 -4.89
N THR A 24 16.67 -18.73 -5.58
CA THR A 24 18.02 -19.25 -5.80
C THR A 24 18.75 -19.49 -4.48
N LEU A 25 18.65 -18.54 -3.55
CA LEU A 25 19.26 -18.68 -2.23
C LEU A 25 18.61 -19.83 -1.44
N TRP A 26 17.28 -19.98 -1.53
CA TRP A 26 16.56 -21.05 -0.87
C TRP A 26 16.94 -22.43 -1.42
N ASP A 27 16.85 -22.63 -2.74
CA ASP A 27 17.16 -23.90 -3.40
C ASP A 27 18.62 -24.31 -3.13
N TYR A 28 19.56 -23.36 -3.16
CA TYR A 28 20.96 -23.63 -2.81
C TYR A 28 21.18 -24.05 -1.34
N LEU A 29 20.41 -23.47 -0.41
CA LEU A 29 20.53 -23.81 1.01
C LEU A 29 19.86 -25.14 1.36
N ASP A 30 18.79 -25.50 0.66
CA ASP A 30 17.97 -26.69 0.92
C ASP A 30 18.53 -27.92 0.20
N GLU A 31 18.74 -27.82 -1.11
CA GLU A 31 19.10 -28.95 -1.98
C GLU A 31 20.58 -28.93 -2.41
N GLY A 32 21.28 -27.79 -2.29
CA GLY A 32 22.67 -27.62 -2.74
C GLY A 32 22.84 -27.51 -4.26
N GLU A 33 21.77 -27.74 -5.02
CA GLU A 33 21.70 -27.64 -6.47
C GLU A 33 20.61 -26.63 -6.89
N ILE A 34 20.77 -26.01 -8.06
CA ILE A 34 19.84 -25.00 -8.57
C ILE A 34 19.26 -25.50 -9.90
N ASP A 35 17.97 -25.79 -9.94
CA ASP A 35 17.25 -26.00 -11.19
C ASP A 35 16.97 -24.66 -11.89
N ILE A 36 17.84 -24.35 -12.86
CA ILE A 36 17.79 -23.10 -13.62
C ILE A 36 16.47 -22.95 -14.40
N ILE A 37 15.93 -24.04 -14.95
CA ILE A 37 14.71 -23.99 -15.77
C ILE A 37 13.51 -23.67 -14.88
N LYS A 38 13.37 -24.39 -13.76
CA LYS A 38 12.36 -24.11 -12.72
C LYS A 38 12.48 -22.67 -12.23
N LEU A 39 13.69 -22.20 -11.92
CA LEU A 39 13.95 -20.85 -11.42
C LEU A 39 13.53 -19.76 -12.42
N ILE A 40 13.89 -19.89 -13.70
CA ILE A 40 13.50 -18.94 -14.75
C ILE A 40 11.98 -18.92 -14.89
N PHE A 41 11.35 -20.09 -14.97
CA PHE A 41 9.90 -20.20 -15.09
C PHE A 41 9.18 -19.52 -13.92
N MET A 42 9.58 -19.86 -12.70
CA MET A 42 9.05 -19.29 -11.45
C MET A 42 9.25 -17.77 -11.39
N THR A 43 10.43 -17.27 -11.75
CA THR A 43 10.78 -15.85 -11.79
C THR A 43 9.90 -15.06 -12.75
N VAL A 44 9.75 -15.55 -13.99
CA VAL A 44 8.94 -14.90 -15.02
C VAL A 44 7.46 -14.94 -14.64
N PHE A 45 6.95 -16.09 -14.19
CA PHE A 45 5.55 -16.24 -13.83
C PHE A 45 5.19 -15.34 -12.64
N PHE A 46 6.01 -15.35 -11.58
CA PHE A 46 5.79 -14.54 -10.40
C PHE A 46 5.87 -13.04 -10.72
N GLY A 47 6.90 -12.60 -11.46
CA GLY A 47 7.04 -11.20 -11.88
C GLY A 47 5.86 -10.73 -12.73
N GLY A 48 5.39 -11.57 -13.65
CA GLY A 48 4.22 -11.30 -14.49
C GLY A 48 2.93 -11.18 -13.68
N PHE A 49 2.67 -12.16 -12.83
CA PHE A 49 1.49 -12.19 -11.97
C PHE A 49 1.43 -11.00 -11.02
N MET A 50 2.54 -10.71 -10.31
CA MET A 50 2.59 -9.63 -9.32
C MET A 50 2.53 -8.23 -9.94
N SER A 51 3.18 -8.03 -11.09
CA SER A 51 3.07 -6.76 -11.81
C SER A 51 1.65 -6.51 -12.31
N TRP A 52 0.97 -7.54 -12.81
CA TRP A 52 -0.42 -7.45 -13.26
C TRP A 52 -1.39 -7.14 -12.12
N THR A 53 -1.32 -7.88 -11.01
CA THR A 53 -2.20 -7.66 -9.86
C THR A 53 -2.00 -6.27 -9.25
N THR A 54 -0.75 -5.81 -9.13
CA THR A 54 -0.41 -4.46 -8.63
C THR A 54 -1.08 -3.37 -9.47
N ILE A 55 -0.91 -3.41 -10.80
CA ILE A 55 -1.47 -2.37 -11.68
C ILE A 55 -3.00 -2.43 -11.72
N LYS A 56 -3.58 -3.64 -11.72
CA LYS A 56 -5.04 -3.82 -11.64
C LYS A 56 -5.62 -3.18 -10.39
N ASN A 57 -4.98 -3.39 -9.23
CA ASN A 57 -5.43 -2.84 -7.95
C ASN A 57 -5.28 -1.32 -7.88
N LEU A 58 -4.17 -0.77 -8.40
CA LEU A 58 -3.97 0.68 -8.48
C LEU A 58 -4.99 1.37 -9.39
N LYS A 59 -5.26 0.81 -10.58
CA LYS A 59 -6.30 1.34 -11.48
C LYS A 59 -7.67 1.33 -10.82
N LYS A 60 -8.06 0.20 -10.22
CA LYS A 60 -9.34 0.06 -9.51
C LYS A 60 -9.48 1.12 -8.42
N THR A 61 -8.43 1.37 -7.66
CA THR A 61 -8.41 2.37 -6.58
C THR A 61 -8.53 3.79 -7.14
N LYS A 62 -7.80 4.11 -8.21
CA LYS A 62 -7.78 5.45 -8.79
C LYS A 62 -9.09 5.82 -9.50
N ILE A 63 -9.71 4.86 -10.17
CA ILE A 63 -11.04 5.02 -10.76
C ILE A 63 -12.06 5.32 -9.66
N LYS A 64 -12.03 4.58 -8.54
CA LYS A 64 -12.92 4.83 -7.40
C LYS A 64 -12.72 6.19 -6.76
N ALA A 65 -11.47 6.65 -6.64
CA ALA A 65 -11.17 7.92 -5.98
C ALA A 65 -11.49 9.14 -6.87
N ASN A 66 -11.04 9.14 -8.12
CA ASN A 66 -10.98 10.34 -8.96
C ASN A 66 -11.59 10.16 -10.37
N GLY A 67 -12.20 9.00 -10.67
CA GLY A 67 -12.74 8.69 -12.00
C GLY A 67 -11.69 8.56 -13.12
N LYS A 68 -10.39 8.64 -12.79
CA LYS A 68 -9.28 8.63 -13.76
C LYS A 68 -8.63 7.25 -13.84
N ASN A 69 -8.35 6.79 -15.07
CA ASN A 69 -7.69 5.51 -15.35
C ASN A 69 -6.18 5.62 -15.61
N GLU A 70 -5.64 6.85 -15.65
CA GLU A 70 -4.21 7.07 -15.91
C GLU A 70 -3.38 6.93 -14.64
N LEU A 71 -2.31 6.14 -14.69
CA LEU A 71 -1.38 5.97 -13.57
C LEU A 71 -0.10 6.81 -13.76
N ASN A 72 0.38 7.38 -12.66
CA ASN A 72 1.60 8.17 -12.55
C ASN A 72 2.56 7.51 -11.57
N GLU A 73 3.85 7.86 -11.62
CA GLU A 73 4.87 7.27 -10.73
C GLU A 73 4.59 7.51 -9.25
N GLU A 74 3.93 8.62 -8.90
CA GLU A 74 3.53 8.93 -7.53
C GLU A 74 2.50 7.95 -6.96
N ASP A 75 1.68 7.34 -7.82
CA ASP A 75 0.68 6.36 -7.41
C ASP A 75 1.34 5.07 -6.89
N PHE A 76 2.64 4.86 -7.17
CA PHE A 76 3.40 3.69 -6.74
C PHE A 76 4.26 3.96 -5.50
N LYS A 77 4.35 5.20 -5.01
CA LYS A 77 5.12 5.52 -3.79
C LYS A 77 4.53 4.73 -2.62
N ALA A 78 5.37 3.96 -1.93
CA ALA A 78 4.95 3.18 -0.76
C ALA A 78 4.26 4.04 0.31
N THR A 79 4.83 5.21 0.61
CA THR A 79 4.21 6.16 1.55
C THR A 79 3.31 7.11 0.80
N GLN A 80 2.06 7.19 1.24
CA GLN A 80 1.07 8.13 0.74
C GLN A 80 0.73 9.13 1.86
N VAL A 81 0.49 10.39 1.50
CA VAL A 81 0.15 11.48 2.43
C VAL A 81 -0.94 12.33 1.81
N LYS A 82 -1.95 12.71 2.59
CA LYS A 82 -3.01 13.65 2.20
C LYS A 82 -3.27 14.63 3.34
N TYR A 83 -3.56 15.87 2.98
CA TYR A 83 -3.98 16.90 3.92
C TYR A 83 -5.45 17.22 3.70
N ILE A 84 -6.21 17.32 4.80
CA ILE A 84 -7.60 17.80 4.78
C ILE A 84 -7.75 18.98 5.75
N PRO A 85 -8.72 19.88 5.53
CA PRO A 85 -9.01 20.95 6.48
C PRO A 85 -9.36 20.40 7.86
N LYS A 86 -8.92 21.07 8.93
CA LYS A 86 -9.25 20.65 10.30
C LYS A 86 -10.62 21.20 10.70
N ILE A 87 -11.66 20.41 10.42
CA ILE A 87 -13.05 20.73 10.77
C ILE A 87 -13.55 19.98 12.03
N ILE A 88 -12.73 19.08 12.57
CA ILE A 88 -13.07 18.23 13.73
C ILE A 88 -11.92 18.16 14.73
N THR A 89 -12.24 17.83 15.99
CA THR A 89 -11.26 17.61 17.06
C THR A 89 -10.68 16.19 17.00
N LEU A 90 -9.55 15.98 17.69
CA LEU A 90 -8.86 14.68 17.77
C LEU A 90 -9.79 13.58 18.31
N ASP A 91 -10.48 13.85 19.43
CA ASP A 91 -11.36 12.87 20.08
C ASP A 91 -12.57 12.55 19.21
N SER A 92 -13.18 13.56 18.59
CA SER A 92 -14.31 13.35 17.67
C SER A 92 -13.91 12.52 16.45
N ALA A 93 -12.73 12.79 15.87
CA ALA A 93 -12.19 12.00 14.78
C ALA A 93 -11.94 10.54 15.19
N PHE A 94 -11.41 10.31 16.40
CA PHE A 94 -11.16 8.97 16.89
C PHE A 94 -12.45 8.16 17.05
N GLU A 95 -13.49 8.75 17.65
CA GLU A 95 -14.80 8.11 17.80
C GLU A 95 -15.47 7.85 16.45
N ARG A 96 -15.37 8.79 15.50
CA ARG A 96 -15.86 8.59 14.12
C ARG A 96 -15.19 7.39 13.48
N LEU A 97 -13.85 7.30 13.54
CA LEU A 97 -13.13 6.17 12.97
C LEU A 97 -13.58 4.85 13.61
N LYS A 98 -13.75 4.79 14.93
CA LYS A 98 -14.28 3.59 15.61
C LYS A 98 -15.65 3.16 15.11
N LYS A 99 -16.57 4.12 14.91
CA LYS A 99 -17.94 3.86 14.45
C LYS A 99 -17.99 3.14 13.09
N TYR A 100 -17.04 3.41 12.20
CA TYR A 100 -16.92 2.75 10.88
C TYR A 100 -16.31 1.34 10.95
N ASP A 101 -16.31 0.71 12.12
CA ASP A 101 -15.71 -0.60 12.39
C ASP A 101 -14.21 -0.67 12.04
N ILE A 102 -13.56 0.50 11.98
CA ILE A 102 -12.15 0.57 11.64
C ILE A 102 -11.33 -0.11 12.72
N GLU A 103 -11.71 -0.04 14.01
CA GLU A 103 -10.93 -0.66 15.10
C GLU A 103 -10.82 -2.20 14.96
N ASN A 104 -11.86 -2.84 14.43
CA ASN A 104 -11.85 -4.29 14.19
C ASN A 104 -10.97 -4.68 13.00
N SER A 105 -10.81 -3.77 12.04
CA SER A 105 -9.90 -3.96 10.90
C SER A 105 -8.48 -3.46 11.18
N TRP A 106 -8.35 -2.41 12.00
CA TRP A 106 -7.15 -1.61 12.27
C TRP A 106 -7.02 -1.38 13.77
N HIS A 107 -5.87 -1.67 14.36
CA HIS A 107 -5.64 -1.34 15.76
C HIS A 107 -5.30 0.16 15.90
N LEU A 108 -6.27 0.96 16.32
CA LEU A 108 -6.14 2.41 16.53
C LEU A 108 -5.76 2.73 17.97
N LYS A 109 -4.99 3.81 18.17
CA LYS A 109 -4.70 4.39 19.48
C LYS A 109 -4.45 5.88 19.36
N ILE A 110 -4.83 6.64 20.39
CA ILE A 110 -4.43 8.04 20.52
C ILE A 110 -3.03 8.10 21.12
N ASN A 111 -2.18 8.97 20.59
CA ASN A 111 -0.86 9.26 21.13
C ASN A 111 -0.56 10.75 20.96
N ASN A 112 -0.61 11.51 22.06
CA ASN A 112 -0.49 12.97 22.07
C ASN A 112 -1.48 13.63 21.09
N SER A 113 -0.99 14.40 20.11
CA SER A 113 -1.78 15.11 19.09
C SER A 113 -2.03 14.30 17.81
N ARG A 114 -1.94 12.96 17.87
CA ARG A 114 -2.15 12.10 16.70
C ARG A 114 -2.87 10.80 17.03
N ILE A 115 -3.54 10.25 16.01
CA ILE A 115 -4.07 8.88 16.01
C ILE A 115 -3.09 8.00 15.25
N GLU A 116 -2.68 6.89 15.87
CA GLU A 116 -1.85 5.87 15.23
C GLU A 116 -2.68 4.62 14.98
N GLY A 117 -2.63 4.09 13.77
CA GLY A 117 -3.32 2.87 13.36
C GLY A 117 -2.37 1.82 12.80
N LYS A 118 -2.74 0.55 12.93
CA LYS A 118 -2.11 -0.57 12.23
C LYS A 118 -3.16 -1.44 11.57
N THR A 119 -3.10 -1.65 10.26
CA THR A 119 -4.02 -2.60 9.61
C THR A 119 -3.56 -4.04 9.80
N LYS A 120 -4.51 -4.98 9.72
CA LYS A 120 -4.20 -6.42 9.62
C LYS A 120 -3.38 -6.73 8.37
N ILE A 121 -2.63 -7.82 8.45
CA ILE A 121 -1.89 -8.41 7.32
C ILE A 121 -2.93 -9.02 6.36
N SER A 122 -2.68 -8.90 5.06
CA SER A 122 -3.49 -9.51 4.01
C SER A 122 -2.59 -10.07 2.92
N TRP A 123 -3.16 -10.87 2.01
CA TRP A 123 -2.45 -11.33 0.81
C TRP A 123 -1.92 -10.21 -0.08
N ILE A 124 -2.52 -9.01 0.00
CA ILE A 124 -2.18 -7.87 -0.87
C ILE A 124 -1.11 -6.98 -0.21
N SER A 125 -1.04 -6.96 1.12
CA SER A 125 -0.07 -6.17 1.86
C SER A 125 0.22 -6.72 3.25
N TRP A 126 1.44 -6.51 3.73
CA TRP A 126 1.91 -6.93 5.05
C TRP A 126 1.39 -6.04 6.20
N GLY A 127 0.23 -5.43 5.98
CA GLY A 127 -0.37 -4.42 6.83
C GLY A 127 0.31 -3.05 6.69
N GLU A 128 -0.45 -2.01 7.01
CA GLU A 128 -0.02 -0.62 6.93
C GLU A 128 0.06 -0.01 8.32
N LYS A 129 0.97 0.96 8.48
CA LYS A 129 0.99 1.91 9.57
C LYS A 129 0.30 3.18 9.11
N ILE A 130 -0.72 3.57 9.87
CA ILE A 130 -1.53 4.76 9.63
C ILE A 130 -1.19 5.79 10.70
N LEU A 131 -1.04 7.04 10.29
CA LEU A 131 -0.74 8.17 11.16
C LEU A 131 -1.65 9.32 10.77
N ILE A 132 -2.43 9.82 11.72
CA ILE A 132 -3.34 10.95 11.53
C ILE A 132 -2.92 12.04 12.51
N SER A 133 -2.28 13.09 12.01
CA SER A 133 -1.71 14.16 12.83
C SER A 133 -2.58 15.41 12.76
N PHE A 134 -2.98 15.94 13.92
CA PHE A 134 -3.77 17.16 14.01
C PHE A 134 -2.82 18.36 14.12
N LEU A 135 -2.63 19.06 13.00
CA LEU A 135 -1.84 20.28 12.93
C LEU A 135 -2.74 21.50 13.25
N ASN A 136 -2.22 22.72 13.12
CA ASN A 136 -2.96 23.94 13.48
C ASN A 136 -4.28 24.06 12.71
N ASP A 137 -4.20 24.10 11.37
CA ASP A 137 -5.30 24.37 10.44
C ASP A 137 -5.72 23.16 9.58
N LYS A 138 -4.93 22.06 9.65
CA LYS A 138 -5.11 20.88 8.80
C LYS A 138 -4.89 19.57 9.55
N ILE A 139 -5.43 18.50 9.01
CA ILE A 139 -5.18 17.13 9.43
C ILE A 139 -4.32 16.47 8.35
N GLU A 140 -3.17 15.94 8.76
CA GLU A 140 -2.31 15.12 7.90
C GLU A 140 -2.68 13.65 8.08
N ILE A 141 -3.04 12.97 7.00
CA ILE A 141 -3.29 11.54 6.96
C ILE A 141 -2.16 10.89 6.16
N MET A 142 -1.37 10.05 6.82
CA MET A 142 -0.31 9.27 6.22
C MET A 142 -0.59 7.77 6.37
N SER A 143 -0.39 7.02 5.29
CA SER A 143 -0.40 5.55 5.29
C SER A 143 0.87 5.04 4.62
N LYS A 144 1.55 4.08 5.26
CA LYS A 144 2.76 3.45 4.73
C LYS A 144 2.88 1.97 5.12
N PRO A 145 3.64 1.17 4.36
CA PRO A 145 3.89 -0.22 4.70
C PRO A 145 4.51 -0.39 6.07
N ARG A 146 4.11 -1.46 6.76
CA ARG A 146 4.80 -1.91 7.99
C ARG A 146 6.19 -2.43 7.68
N LEU A 147 6.34 -3.14 6.56
CA LEU A 147 7.64 -3.59 6.07
C LEU A 147 8.38 -2.43 5.43
N LYS A 148 9.49 -2.01 6.04
CA LYS A 148 10.33 -0.92 5.53
C LYS A 148 10.92 -1.23 4.15
N THR A 149 11.03 -2.51 3.79
CA THR A 149 11.54 -2.98 2.50
C THR A 149 10.51 -2.85 1.38
N GLN A 150 9.23 -2.65 1.69
CA GLN A 150 8.21 -2.48 0.67
C GLN A 150 8.30 -1.08 0.06
N MET A 151 8.89 -0.99 -1.13
CA MET A 151 9.12 0.27 -1.85
C MET A 151 7.92 0.69 -2.72
N ILE A 152 6.99 -0.23 -3.00
CA ILE A 152 5.87 -0.03 -3.92
C ILE A 152 4.55 -0.17 -3.17
N ASP A 153 3.65 0.82 -3.32
CA ASP A 153 2.26 0.69 -2.90
C ASP A 153 1.47 -0.12 -3.95
N THR A 154 0.74 -1.13 -3.48
CA THR A 154 -0.20 -1.92 -4.30
C THR A 154 -1.57 -1.24 -4.42
N GLY A 155 -1.71 -0.04 -3.85
CA GLY A 155 -2.90 0.79 -3.80
C GLY A 155 -3.59 0.79 -2.43
N LYS A 156 -3.07 0.02 -1.47
CA LYS A 156 -3.67 -0.11 -0.14
C LYS A 156 -3.49 1.15 0.69
N ASN A 157 -2.31 1.78 0.62
CA ASN A 157 -2.05 3.02 1.36
C ASN A 157 -2.95 4.16 0.88
N ARG A 158 -3.14 4.26 -0.45
CA ARG A 158 -4.10 5.20 -1.00
C ARG A 158 -5.54 4.91 -0.58
N GLN A 159 -5.99 3.65 -0.63
CA GLN A 159 -7.33 3.27 -0.18
C GLN A 159 -7.59 3.68 1.27
N ASN A 160 -6.62 3.46 2.16
CA ASN A 160 -6.75 3.84 3.57
C ASN A 160 -6.89 5.36 3.71
N ILE A 161 -6.07 6.14 3.00
CA ILE A 161 -6.13 7.60 3.05
C ILE A 161 -7.46 8.14 2.55
N GLU A 162 -7.97 7.62 1.42
CA GLU A 162 -9.25 8.08 0.89
C GLU A 162 -10.40 7.71 1.82
N LEU A 163 -10.38 6.51 2.40
CA LEU A 163 -11.38 6.08 3.39
C LEU A 163 -11.38 6.98 4.63
N ILE A 164 -10.20 7.23 5.21
CA ILE A 164 -10.07 8.13 6.38
C ILE A 164 -10.54 9.53 6.01
N SER A 165 -10.07 10.05 4.88
CA SER A 165 -10.45 11.37 4.41
C SER A 165 -11.96 11.52 4.22
N HIS A 166 -12.65 10.46 3.79
CA HIS A 166 -14.10 10.44 3.68
C HIS A 166 -14.76 10.50 5.06
N ILE A 167 -14.39 9.59 5.96
CA ILE A 167 -14.96 9.50 7.31
C ILE A 167 -14.76 10.78 8.13
N LEU A 168 -13.61 11.44 7.95
CA LEU A 168 -13.29 12.67 8.67
C LEU A 168 -13.95 13.92 8.04
N ASN A 169 -14.40 13.84 6.78
CA ASN A 169 -15.09 14.94 6.10
C ASN A 169 -16.63 14.82 6.11
N GLU A 170 -17.19 13.65 6.42
CA GLU A 170 -18.64 13.49 6.58
C GLU A 170 -19.12 14.27 7.82
N GLU A 171 -20.18 15.09 7.69
CA GLU A 171 -20.77 15.84 8.82
C GLU A 171 -21.42 14.91 9.85
#